data_AF-A0A9D4Q118-F1
#
_entry.id   AF-A0A9D4Q118-F1
#
_cell.length_a   1.000
_cell.length_b   1.000
_cell.length_c   1.000
_cell.angle_alpha   90.00
_cell.angle_beta   90.00
_cell.angle_gamma   90.00
#
_symmetry.space_group_name_H-M   'P 1'
#
loop_
_entity.id
_entity.type
_entity.pdbx_description
1 polymer ?
#
loop_
_entity_poly.entity_id
_entity_poly.type
_entity_poly.pdbx_seq_one_letter_code
_entity_poly.pdbx_strand_id
1 'polypeptide(L)'
;MRLEVRWRPVLSGLLLQFVLGLFLVRWHVGRVALACFAEKIAAVISFASHGGGFVFGYLSTGDLEGGLPRQEPVLGVTVVSIMVFFGLLVSLLCHYGILQCLALWFARLIAATIGTTALESYCAACSIYLGMADSAALVRPYLVQLTRSELHTVMTCGFATISGSLFAVFAIFGVRAEDMLAASVMSAPAALGFSKLFYPETEDSRSNLESIKDVRRSCTSSSNVFESMARSVSSLLAVAANVVASLLGCVAFVALADALLAYIGALLGWQLSVNWLVGRLFVPLALSMGLSVDESSRVASLVGLKTVLNEVFAQSEMGGMARDGLLSPRAQLLCTHALCGFSSLGALGVQLGVFAALAPERLPDCARVAGRALIAGSVTCFLTACTAAQCVPTCANITGPAKNKLDASENFVDKLKPKQQQRRRRRNQKSRKRPPCDGEAGFDNQRPKKSEETSSEPKREAPQYKMTENCVVEAAAPCDPSKDESEAMEGIASMSAKRGHSETIEDSDLPKDASGGPPPPKSASMRRMSLKPKPSIPPDGRPEAKPPS
;
A
#
# COMPACT_ATOMS: atom_id res chain seq x y z
N MET A 1 26.66 -21.06 9.63
CA MET A 1 25.70 -20.50 8.66
C MET A 1 25.49 -21.35 7.40
N ARG A 2 26.39 -21.41 6.39
CA ARG A 2 26.08 -22.18 5.15
C ARG A 2 25.87 -23.69 5.36
N LEU A 3 26.50 -24.28 6.37
CA LEU A 3 26.36 -25.70 6.73
C LEU A 3 25.07 -26.02 7.53
N GLU A 4 24.39 -24.99 8.05
CA GLU A 4 23.16 -25.16 8.85
C GLU A 4 21.89 -25.09 7.99
N VAL A 5 22.05 -24.97 6.66
CA VAL A 5 20.92 -24.88 5.74
C VAL A 5 20.19 -26.21 5.66
N ARG A 6 18.95 -26.21 6.15
CA ARG A 6 18.00 -27.29 5.93
C ARG A 6 17.45 -27.17 4.50
N TRP A 7 17.86 -28.08 3.62
CA TRP A 7 17.50 -28.03 2.20
C TRP A 7 16.03 -28.30 1.89
N ARG A 8 15.32 -29.01 2.78
CA ARG A 8 13.90 -29.32 2.57
C ARG A 8 13.05 -28.04 2.41
N PRO A 9 13.07 -27.06 3.33
CA PRO A 9 12.37 -25.79 3.12
C PRO A 9 12.76 -25.04 1.84
N VAL A 10 14.06 -25.01 1.51
CA VAL A 10 14.57 -24.28 0.35
C VAL A 10 14.05 -24.89 -0.96
N LEU A 11 14.25 -26.20 -1.13
CA LEU A 11 13.84 -26.91 -2.34
C LEU A 11 12.31 -27.02 -2.44
N SER A 12 11.61 -27.32 -1.34
CA SER A 12 10.15 -27.35 -1.32
C SER A 12 9.54 -25.98 -1.63
N GLY A 13 10.09 -24.89 -1.10
CA GLY A 13 9.60 -23.53 -1.37
C GLY A 13 9.73 -23.15 -2.84
N LEU A 14 10.91 -23.38 -3.44
CA LEU A 14 11.15 -23.14 -4.86
C LEU A 14 10.30 -24.05 -5.76
N LEU A 15 10.17 -25.33 -5.40
CA LEU A 15 9.34 -26.27 -6.14
C LEU A 15 7.86 -25.89 -6.07
N LEU A 16 7.36 -25.52 -4.89
CA LEU A 16 5.96 -25.12 -4.69
C LEU A 16 5.65 -23.83 -5.47
N GLN A 17 6.55 -22.86 -5.47
CA GLN A 17 6.47 -21.66 -6.31
C GLN A 17 6.38 -22.03 -7.80
N PHE A 18 7.24 -22.94 -8.28
CA PHE A 18 7.24 -23.38 -9.68
C PHE A 18 5.93 -24.09 -10.05
N VAL A 19 5.45 -24.99 -9.20
CA VAL A 19 4.17 -25.69 -9.37
C VAL A 19 3.01 -24.68 -9.40
N LEU A 20 2.98 -23.70 -8.49
CA LEU A 20 1.99 -22.63 -8.52
C LEU A 20 2.08 -21.80 -9.80
N GLY A 21 3.27 -21.51 -10.30
CA GLY A 21 3.47 -20.84 -11.59
C GLY A 21 2.85 -21.63 -12.76
N LEU A 22 3.02 -22.96 -12.77
CA LEU A 22 2.39 -23.81 -13.78
C LEU A 22 0.85 -23.78 -13.67
N PHE A 23 0.29 -23.81 -12.47
CA PHE A 23 -1.15 -23.76 -12.27
C PHE A 23 -1.75 -22.37 -12.57
N LEU A 24 -1.10 -21.29 -12.15
CA LEU A 24 -1.65 -19.94 -12.22
C LEU A 24 -1.34 -19.25 -13.55
N VAL A 25 -0.16 -19.48 -14.13
CA VAL A 25 0.31 -18.80 -15.35
C VAL A 25 0.21 -19.70 -16.58
N ARG A 26 0.60 -20.98 -16.50
CA ARG A 26 0.63 -21.86 -17.69
C ARG A 26 -0.72 -22.50 -17.98
N TRP A 27 -1.43 -22.98 -16.95
CA TRP A 27 -2.69 -23.72 -17.09
C TRP A 27 -3.86 -22.78 -17.41
N HIS A 28 -4.61 -23.08 -18.48
CA HIS A 28 -5.67 -22.20 -18.98
C HIS A 28 -6.78 -21.93 -17.95
N VAL A 29 -7.31 -22.98 -17.30
CA VAL A 29 -8.37 -22.85 -16.28
C VAL A 29 -7.90 -22.02 -15.08
N GLY A 30 -6.63 -22.14 -14.68
CA GLY A 30 -6.06 -21.41 -13.55
C GLY A 30 -5.91 -19.94 -13.87
N ARG A 31 -5.44 -19.59 -15.07
CA ARG A 31 -5.45 -18.19 -15.55
C ARG A 31 -6.84 -17.57 -15.56
N VAL A 32 -7.84 -18.30 -16.07
CA VAL A 32 -9.23 -17.80 -16.12
C VAL A 32 -9.81 -17.65 -14.71
N ALA A 33 -9.58 -18.63 -13.83
CA ALA A 33 -10.03 -18.56 -12.44
C ALA A 33 -9.38 -17.39 -11.69
N LEU A 34 -8.07 -17.19 -11.89
CA LEU A 34 -7.32 -16.11 -11.27
C LEU A 34 -7.76 -14.74 -11.78
N ALA A 35 -7.95 -14.59 -13.09
CA ALA A 35 -8.48 -13.37 -13.69
C ALA A 35 -9.88 -13.05 -13.16
N CYS A 36 -10.77 -14.04 -13.08
CA CYS A 36 -12.10 -13.86 -12.49
C CYS A 36 -12.03 -13.38 -11.04
N PHE A 37 -11.18 -14.00 -10.23
CA PHE A 37 -11.02 -13.64 -8.83
C PHE A 37 -10.37 -12.25 -8.65
N ALA A 38 -9.35 -11.92 -9.45
CA ALA A 38 -8.72 -10.60 -9.46
C ALA A 38 -9.70 -9.50 -9.88
N GLU A 39 -10.55 -9.75 -10.88
CA GLU A 39 -11.62 -8.83 -11.28
C GLU A 39 -12.64 -8.60 -10.15
N LYS A 40 -12.97 -9.63 -9.36
CA LYS A 40 -13.84 -9.45 -8.18
C LYS A 40 -13.18 -8.62 -7.09
N ILE A 41 -11.90 -8.84 -6.81
CA ILE A 41 -11.14 -8.02 -5.85
C ILE A 41 -11.12 -6.56 -6.32
N ALA A 42 -10.79 -6.33 -7.60
CA ALA A 42 -10.78 -4.99 -8.17
C ALA A 42 -12.16 -4.31 -8.10
N ALA A 43 -13.24 -5.06 -8.35
CA ALA A 43 -14.60 -4.54 -8.21
C ALA A 43 -14.91 -4.13 -6.75
N VAL A 44 -14.49 -4.93 -5.76
CA VAL A 44 -14.66 -4.56 -4.35
C VAL A 44 -13.84 -3.33 -3.99
N ILE A 45 -12.58 -3.24 -4.43
CA ILE A 45 -11.72 -2.09 -4.15
C ILE A 45 -12.25 -0.83 -4.85
N SER A 46 -12.92 -0.96 -6.00
CA SER A 46 -13.49 0.17 -6.71
C SER A 46 -14.50 0.98 -5.88
N PHE A 47 -15.14 0.39 -4.85
CA PHE A 47 -16.00 1.13 -3.93
C PHE A 47 -15.26 2.19 -3.12
N ALA A 48 -13.93 2.07 -2.95
CA ALA A 48 -13.11 3.10 -2.31
C ALA A 48 -13.22 4.46 -3.03
N SER A 49 -13.44 4.46 -4.35
CA SER A 49 -13.62 5.70 -5.14
C SER A 49 -14.85 6.51 -4.71
N HIS A 50 -15.90 5.85 -4.18
CA HIS A 50 -17.09 6.54 -3.69
C HIS A 50 -16.79 7.27 -2.38
N GLY A 51 -16.03 6.64 -1.49
CA GLY A 51 -15.56 7.28 -0.25
C GLY A 51 -14.58 8.41 -0.53
N GLY A 52 -13.60 8.17 -1.41
CA GLY A 52 -12.62 9.17 -1.82
C GLY A 52 -13.27 10.38 -2.51
N GLY A 53 -14.21 10.13 -3.43
CA GLY A 53 -14.95 11.20 -4.11
C GLY A 53 -15.88 11.98 -3.16
N PHE A 54 -16.42 11.36 -2.12
CA PHE A 54 -17.19 12.06 -1.11
C PHE A 54 -16.33 12.98 -0.23
N VAL A 55 -15.17 12.51 0.22
CA VAL A 55 -14.30 13.25 1.15
C VAL A 55 -13.44 14.30 0.43
N PHE A 56 -12.89 13.94 -0.73
CA PHE A 56 -11.90 14.75 -1.43
C PHE A 56 -12.39 15.32 -2.76
N GLY A 57 -13.63 15.01 -3.16
CA GLY A 57 -14.22 15.48 -4.42
C GLY A 57 -13.38 15.10 -5.63
N TYR A 58 -13.13 16.10 -6.47
CA TYR A 58 -12.33 16.00 -7.68
C TYR A 58 -10.93 15.43 -7.48
N LEU A 59 -10.29 15.70 -6.33
CA LEU A 59 -8.92 15.27 -6.07
C LEU A 59 -8.78 13.73 -6.07
N SER A 60 -9.86 13.01 -5.75
CA SER A 60 -9.88 11.54 -5.78
C SER A 60 -10.44 10.96 -7.06
N THR A 61 -11.31 11.68 -7.79
CA THR A 61 -12.02 11.14 -8.95
C THR A 61 -11.41 11.56 -10.29
N GLY A 62 -10.70 12.68 -10.34
CA GLY A 62 -10.19 13.26 -11.59
C GLY A 62 -11.29 13.80 -12.53
N ASP A 63 -12.56 13.77 -12.09
CA ASP A 63 -13.73 14.20 -12.85
C ASP A 63 -14.28 15.52 -12.28
N LEU A 64 -13.92 16.65 -12.91
CA LEU A 64 -14.43 17.96 -12.51
C LEU A 64 -15.78 18.15 -13.20
N GLU A 65 -16.85 18.37 -12.42
CA GLU A 65 -18.14 18.74 -13.00
C GLU A 65 -18.01 20.12 -13.67
N GLY A 66 -18.05 20.17 -15.01
CA GLY A 66 -17.92 21.43 -15.76
C GLY A 66 -17.31 21.34 -17.16
N GLY A 67 -16.82 20.18 -17.60
CA GLY A 67 -16.29 20.00 -18.96
C GLY A 67 -14.84 20.47 -19.15
N LEU A 68 -14.12 20.76 -18.07
CA LEU A 68 -12.67 20.91 -18.07
C LEU A 68 -11.98 19.56 -18.36
N PRO A 69 -10.75 19.55 -18.90
CA PRO A 69 -10.05 18.32 -19.23
C PRO A 69 -9.90 17.45 -17.97
N ARG A 70 -10.25 16.16 -18.09
CA ARG A 70 -10.01 15.14 -17.06
C ARG A 70 -8.54 15.16 -16.67
N GLN A 71 -8.23 15.48 -15.42
CA GLN A 71 -6.90 15.24 -14.88
C GLN A 71 -6.87 13.86 -14.23
N GLU A 72 -5.70 13.23 -14.19
CA GLU A 72 -5.56 12.00 -13.43
C GLU A 72 -5.76 12.28 -11.93
N PRO A 73 -6.44 11.39 -11.20
CA PRO A 73 -6.70 11.57 -9.79
C PRO A 73 -5.38 11.69 -9.01
N VAL A 74 -5.36 12.51 -7.97
CA VAL A 74 -4.14 12.74 -7.18
C VAL A 74 -3.75 11.43 -6.50
N LEU A 75 -2.57 10.92 -6.84
CA LEU A 75 -2.09 9.61 -6.40
C LEU A 75 -2.17 9.45 -4.88
N GLY A 76 -1.69 10.43 -4.11
CA GLY A 76 -1.71 10.39 -2.65
C GLY A 76 -3.12 10.25 -2.07
N VAL A 77 -4.08 11.01 -2.59
CA VAL A 77 -5.49 10.97 -2.15
C VAL A 77 -6.13 9.62 -2.49
N THR A 78 -5.85 9.11 -3.68
CA THR A 78 -6.38 7.83 -4.18
C THR A 78 -5.84 6.66 -3.36
N VAL A 79 -4.53 6.63 -3.13
CA VAL A 79 -3.86 5.58 -2.33
C VAL A 79 -4.39 5.58 -0.90
N VAL A 80 -4.48 6.74 -0.24
CA VAL A 80 -5.00 6.85 1.12
C VAL A 80 -6.45 6.36 1.20
N SER A 81 -7.31 6.75 0.25
CA SER A 81 -8.72 6.33 0.21
C SER A 81 -8.85 4.81 0.07
N ILE A 82 -8.05 4.21 -0.81
CA ILE A 82 -8.04 2.76 -1.01
C ILE A 82 -7.49 2.02 0.22
N MET A 83 -6.42 2.53 0.84
CA MET A 83 -5.83 1.93 2.04
C MET A 83 -6.81 1.91 3.22
N VAL A 84 -7.51 3.02 3.47
CA VAL A 84 -8.50 3.12 4.56
C VAL A 84 -9.67 2.17 4.30
N PHE A 85 -10.22 2.15 3.08
CA PHE A 85 -11.32 1.25 2.72
C PHE A 85 -10.91 -0.24 2.82
N PHE A 86 -9.77 -0.61 2.24
CA PHE A 86 -9.31 -2.00 2.24
C PHE A 86 -8.99 -2.49 3.65
N GLY A 87 -8.36 -1.65 4.47
CA GLY A 87 -8.06 -2.03 5.85
C GLY A 87 -9.31 -2.15 6.73
N LEU A 88 -10.34 -1.33 6.49
CA LEU A 88 -11.67 -1.52 7.09
C LEU A 88 -12.29 -2.87 6.68
N LEU A 89 -12.21 -3.23 5.40
CA LEU A 89 -12.69 -4.51 4.90
C LEU A 89 -11.93 -5.68 5.53
N VAL A 90 -10.61 -5.58 5.63
CA VAL A 90 -9.76 -6.56 6.33
C VAL A 90 -10.17 -6.70 7.79
N SER A 91 -10.37 -5.59 8.51
CA SER A 91 -10.82 -5.60 9.90
C SER A 91 -12.17 -6.29 10.07
N LEU A 92 -13.12 -6.03 9.17
CA LEU A 92 -14.42 -6.68 9.12
C LEU A 92 -14.28 -8.20 8.92
N LEU A 93 -13.49 -8.62 7.93
CA LEU A 93 -13.24 -10.04 7.63
C LEU A 93 -12.51 -10.74 8.78
N CYS A 94 -11.61 -10.03 9.47
CA CYS A 94 -10.93 -10.51 10.67
C CYS A 94 -11.90 -10.64 11.85
N HIS A 95 -12.83 -9.71 12.05
CA HIS A 95 -13.82 -9.81 13.13
C HIS A 95 -14.69 -11.06 12.98
N TYR A 96 -15.12 -11.38 11.74
CA TYR A 96 -15.92 -12.57 11.45
C TYR A 96 -15.12 -13.88 11.39
N GLY A 97 -13.80 -13.85 11.53
CA GLY A 97 -12.98 -15.06 11.49
C GLY A 97 -12.72 -15.62 10.08
N ILE A 98 -13.19 -14.96 9.01
CA ILE A 98 -13.09 -15.44 7.63
C ILE A 98 -11.64 -15.41 7.18
N LEU A 99 -10.95 -14.30 7.42
CA LEU A 99 -9.57 -14.12 6.98
C LEU A 99 -8.63 -15.07 7.69
N GLN A 100 -8.83 -15.31 8.99
CA GLN A 100 -8.06 -16.26 9.77
C GLN A 100 -8.33 -17.68 9.30
N CYS A 101 -9.58 -18.06 9.02
CA CYS A 101 -9.88 -19.39 8.49
C CYS A 101 -9.11 -19.65 7.17
N LEU A 102 -9.11 -18.67 6.28
CA LEU A 102 -8.36 -18.73 5.02
C LEU A 102 -6.84 -18.79 5.25
N ALA A 103 -6.31 -17.90 6.10
CA ALA A 103 -4.91 -17.85 6.48
C ALA A 103 -4.42 -19.19 7.03
N LEU A 104 -5.19 -19.79 7.94
CA LEU A 104 -4.91 -21.06 8.59
C LEU A 104 -4.88 -22.22 7.60
N TRP A 105 -5.78 -22.21 6.63
CA TRP A 105 -5.81 -23.22 5.59
C TRP A 105 -4.55 -23.18 4.73
N PHE A 106 -4.18 -21.99 4.23
CA PHE A 106 -2.94 -21.80 3.48
C PHE A 106 -1.70 -22.09 4.33
N ALA A 107 -1.67 -21.63 5.58
CA ALA A 107 -0.55 -21.85 6.50
C ALA A 107 -0.29 -23.33 6.74
N ARG A 108 -1.34 -24.15 6.91
CA ARG A 108 -1.21 -25.60 7.08
C ARG A 108 -0.69 -26.27 5.81
N LEU A 109 -1.16 -25.84 4.63
CA LEU A 109 -0.70 -26.35 3.34
C LEU A 109 0.79 -26.04 3.13
N ILE A 110 1.20 -24.80 3.39
CA ILE A 110 2.58 -24.35 3.28
C ILE A 110 3.46 -25.05 4.33
N ALA A 111 3.04 -25.11 5.59
CA ALA A 111 3.80 -25.77 6.65
C ALA A 111 3.99 -27.27 6.39
N ALA A 112 2.95 -27.97 5.91
CA ALA A 112 3.03 -29.39 5.59
C ALA A 112 3.99 -29.68 4.44
N THR A 113 4.03 -28.81 3.43
CA THR A 113 4.87 -29.00 2.24
C THR A 113 6.34 -28.57 2.47
N ILE A 114 6.55 -27.42 3.09
CA ILE A 114 7.88 -26.83 3.29
C ILE A 114 8.56 -27.36 4.57
N GLY A 115 7.79 -27.69 5.61
CA GLY A 115 8.34 -28.11 6.91
C GLY A 115 8.83 -26.94 7.77
N THR A 116 8.31 -25.74 7.52
CA THR A 116 8.52 -24.51 8.30
C THR A 116 7.63 -24.48 9.54
N THR A 117 7.95 -23.59 10.47
CA THR A 117 7.19 -23.45 11.70
C THR A 117 5.79 -22.92 11.43
N ALA A 118 4.90 -23.18 12.39
CA ALA A 118 3.50 -22.80 12.35
C ALA A 118 3.29 -21.29 12.08
N LEU A 119 4.04 -20.45 12.80
CA LEU A 119 3.86 -19.00 12.77
C LEU A 119 4.47 -18.35 11.53
N GLU A 120 5.64 -18.81 11.09
CA GLU A 120 6.25 -18.25 9.87
C GLU A 120 5.46 -18.65 8.62
N SER A 121 4.89 -19.86 8.59
CA SER A 121 3.99 -20.30 7.52
C SER A 121 2.67 -19.53 7.53
N TYR A 122 2.15 -19.20 8.72
CA TYR A 122 0.98 -18.34 8.87
C TYR A 122 1.24 -16.92 8.41
N CYS A 123 2.40 -16.34 8.77
CA CYS A 123 2.76 -15.02 8.28
C CYS A 123 2.91 -15.00 6.76
N ALA A 124 3.60 -15.99 6.18
CA ALA A 124 3.74 -16.11 4.72
C ALA A 124 2.38 -16.22 4.01
N ALA A 125 1.46 -17.01 4.57
CA ALA A 125 0.09 -17.12 4.05
C ALA A 125 -0.68 -15.78 4.12
N CYS A 126 -0.57 -15.06 5.25
CA CYS A 126 -1.19 -13.74 5.40
C CYS A 126 -0.61 -12.72 4.42
N SER A 127 0.71 -12.72 4.20
CA SER A 127 1.40 -11.81 3.29
C SER A 127 0.97 -11.94 1.83
N ILE A 128 0.22 -12.97 1.44
CA ILE A 128 -0.35 -13.12 0.09
C ILE A 128 -1.36 -12.01 -0.22
N TYR A 129 -2.15 -11.59 0.78
CA TYR A 129 -3.24 -10.62 0.60
C TYR A 129 -3.13 -9.41 1.54
N LEU A 130 -2.43 -9.55 2.67
CA LEU A 130 -2.15 -8.47 3.61
C LEU A 130 -0.77 -7.87 3.36
N GLY A 131 -0.66 -6.56 3.59
CA GLY A 131 0.64 -5.90 3.61
C GLY A 131 1.48 -6.27 4.84
N MET A 132 2.76 -5.92 4.78
CA MET A 132 3.76 -6.13 5.84
C MET A 132 3.34 -5.65 7.24
N ALA A 133 2.56 -4.57 7.34
CA ALA A 133 2.08 -4.03 8.60
C ALA A 133 0.99 -4.93 9.22
N ASP A 134 0.02 -5.31 8.41
CA ASP A 134 -1.14 -6.09 8.83
C ASP A 134 -0.76 -7.54 9.14
N SER A 135 0.11 -8.15 8.31
CA SER A 135 0.57 -9.51 8.53
C SER A 135 1.35 -9.65 9.84
N ALA A 136 2.19 -8.66 10.18
CA ALA A 136 2.92 -8.62 11.44
C ALA A 136 1.98 -8.40 12.65
N ALA A 137 0.95 -7.57 12.50
CA ALA A 137 -0.03 -7.32 13.56
C ALA A 137 -0.80 -8.59 13.96
N LEU A 138 -1.11 -9.46 13.01
CA LEU A 138 -1.80 -10.74 13.28
C LEU A 138 -0.99 -11.70 14.16
N VAL A 139 0.34 -11.65 14.07
CA VAL A 139 1.25 -12.50 14.85
C VAL A 139 1.86 -11.79 16.06
N ARG A 140 1.43 -10.54 16.35
CA ARG A 140 1.91 -9.70 17.45
C ARG A 140 2.19 -10.45 18.76
N PRO A 141 1.27 -11.24 19.35
CA PRO A 141 1.50 -11.88 20.65
C PRO A 141 2.66 -12.88 20.64
N TYR A 142 3.08 -13.35 19.46
CA TYR A 142 4.15 -14.33 19.32
C TYR A 142 5.47 -13.74 18.83
N LEU A 143 5.51 -12.47 18.41
CA LEU A 143 6.73 -11.83 17.93
C LEU A 143 7.89 -11.90 18.95
N VAL A 144 7.55 -11.83 20.24
CA VAL A 144 8.54 -11.93 21.33
C VAL A 144 9.11 -13.34 21.48
N GLN A 145 8.43 -14.36 20.98
CA GLN A 145 8.83 -15.77 21.08
C GLN A 145 9.56 -16.27 19.83
N LEU A 146 9.52 -15.52 18.72
CA LEU A 146 10.16 -15.93 17.47
C LEU A 146 11.68 -15.95 17.59
N THR A 147 12.31 -16.92 16.95
CA THR A 147 13.76 -16.93 16.75
C THR A 147 14.18 -15.80 15.79
N ARG A 148 15.48 -15.53 15.67
CA ARG A 148 15.97 -14.56 14.68
C ARG A 148 15.72 -14.99 13.23
N SER A 149 15.76 -16.29 12.94
CA SER A 149 15.46 -16.80 11.59
C SER A 149 13.98 -16.72 11.26
N GLU A 150 13.10 -17.02 12.22
CA GLU A 150 11.65 -16.81 12.06
C GLU A 150 11.33 -15.32 11.86
N LEU A 151 11.97 -14.43 12.63
CA LEU A 151 11.79 -12.99 12.49
C LEU A 151 12.27 -12.48 11.12
N HIS A 152 13.44 -12.94 10.67
CA HIS A 152 13.95 -12.67 9.32
C HIS A 152 12.96 -13.19 8.25
N THR A 153 12.34 -14.35 8.47
CA THR A 153 11.35 -14.96 7.57
C THR A 153 10.07 -14.14 7.48
N VAL A 154 9.50 -13.76 8.62
CA VAL A 154 8.36 -12.83 8.71
C VAL A 154 8.68 -11.55 7.96
N MET A 155 9.89 -11.02 8.15
CA MET A 155 10.27 -9.79 7.49
C MET A 155 10.44 -9.94 5.97
N THR A 156 11.07 -11.02 5.54
CA THR A 156 11.27 -11.37 4.12
C THR A 156 9.93 -11.52 3.41
N CYS A 157 8.95 -12.18 4.04
CA CYS A 157 7.61 -12.35 3.48
C CYS A 157 6.94 -11.00 3.23
N GLY A 158 7.06 -10.06 4.17
CA GLY A 158 6.55 -8.70 4.02
C GLY A 158 7.18 -7.94 2.85
N PHE A 159 8.49 -8.09 2.62
CA PHE A 159 9.19 -7.44 1.50
C PHE A 159 8.93 -8.12 0.15
N ALA A 160 8.68 -9.43 0.14
CA ALA A 160 8.50 -10.24 -1.07
C ALA A 160 7.10 -10.15 -1.68
N THR A 161 6.14 -9.56 -0.98
CA THR A 161 4.75 -9.44 -1.42
C THR A 161 4.27 -8.00 -1.38
N ILE A 162 3.09 -7.76 -1.93
CA ILE A 162 2.38 -6.49 -1.85
C ILE A 162 1.01 -6.68 -1.18
N SER A 163 0.48 -5.60 -0.65
CA SER A 163 -0.89 -5.56 -0.13
C SER A 163 -1.90 -5.61 -1.27
N GLY A 164 -2.99 -6.37 -1.08
CA GLY A 164 -4.11 -6.39 -2.02
C GLY A 164 -4.74 -5.00 -2.25
N SER A 165 -4.59 -4.07 -1.30
CA SER A 165 -5.03 -2.68 -1.46
C SER A 165 -4.39 -1.98 -2.66
N LEU A 166 -3.17 -2.36 -3.06
CA LEU A 166 -2.47 -1.68 -4.15
C LEU A 166 -2.80 -2.21 -5.54
N PHE A 167 -3.53 -3.33 -5.66
CA PHE A 167 -3.92 -3.88 -6.96
C PHE A 167 -4.73 -2.88 -7.79
N ALA A 168 -5.66 -2.15 -7.17
CA ALA A 168 -6.46 -1.15 -7.87
C ALA A 168 -5.62 0.08 -8.26
N VAL A 169 -4.63 0.47 -7.45
CA VAL A 169 -3.72 1.57 -7.77
C VAL A 169 -2.90 1.22 -9.01
N PHE A 170 -2.33 0.02 -9.04
CA PHE A 170 -1.51 -0.42 -10.18
C PHE A 170 -2.33 -0.72 -11.43
N ALA A 171 -3.60 -1.10 -11.28
CA ALA A 171 -4.52 -1.21 -12.41
C ALA A 171 -4.70 0.12 -13.17
N ILE A 172 -4.61 1.28 -12.49
CA ILE A 172 -4.64 2.60 -13.13
C ILE A 172 -3.45 2.77 -14.09
N PHE A 173 -2.28 2.25 -13.71
CA PHE A 173 -1.07 2.26 -14.54
C PHE A 173 -1.11 1.22 -15.68
N GLY A 174 -2.16 0.41 -15.78
CA GLY A 174 -2.32 -0.62 -16.81
C GLY A 174 -1.75 -1.98 -16.42
N VAL A 175 -1.43 -2.18 -15.14
CA VAL A 175 -0.91 -3.45 -14.62
C VAL A 175 -2.06 -4.42 -14.39
N ARG A 176 -1.91 -5.65 -14.87
CA ARG A 176 -2.95 -6.67 -14.76
C ARG A 176 -3.02 -7.21 -13.33
N ALA A 177 -4.15 -7.03 -12.67
CA ALA A 177 -4.36 -7.47 -11.28
C ALA A 177 -4.15 -8.99 -11.11
N GLU A 178 -4.44 -9.79 -12.13
CA GLU A 178 -4.19 -11.23 -12.13
C GLU A 178 -2.70 -11.58 -12.04
N ASP A 179 -1.81 -10.82 -12.69
CA ASP A 179 -0.37 -11.05 -12.61
C ASP A 179 0.15 -10.70 -11.22
N MET A 180 -0.36 -9.62 -10.63
CA MET A 180 0.02 -9.19 -9.28
C MET A 180 -0.42 -10.21 -8.22
N LEU A 181 -1.63 -10.73 -8.38
CA LEU A 181 -2.14 -11.75 -7.50
C LEU A 181 -1.37 -13.08 -7.66
N ALA A 182 -1.04 -13.47 -8.91
CA ALA A 182 -0.16 -14.62 -9.16
C ALA A 182 1.19 -14.42 -8.48
N ALA A 183 1.79 -13.24 -8.63
CA ALA A 183 3.07 -12.89 -8.02
C ALA A 183 3.01 -13.04 -6.50
N SER A 184 2.02 -12.44 -5.81
CA SER A 184 1.89 -12.54 -4.35
C SER A 184 1.71 -13.99 -3.87
N VAL A 185 0.90 -14.80 -4.55
CA VAL A 185 0.68 -16.22 -4.20
C VAL A 185 1.96 -17.04 -4.39
N MET A 186 2.70 -16.80 -5.47
CA MET A 186 3.98 -17.46 -5.76
C MET A 186 5.09 -17.01 -4.81
N SER A 187 5.10 -15.74 -4.41
CA SER A 187 6.10 -15.15 -3.52
C SER A 187 6.07 -15.72 -2.11
N ALA A 188 4.92 -16.14 -1.58
CA ALA A 188 4.84 -16.67 -0.21
C ALA A 188 5.73 -17.91 0.04
N PRO A 189 5.61 -19.02 -0.72
CA PRO A 189 6.50 -20.17 -0.55
C PRO A 189 7.95 -19.88 -0.99
N ALA A 190 8.13 -19.02 -1.99
CA ALA A 190 9.43 -18.58 -2.45
C ALA A 190 10.21 -17.83 -1.36
N ALA A 191 9.53 -16.91 -0.67
CA ALA A 191 10.08 -16.12 0.43
C ALA A 191 10.50 -17.01 1.58
N LEU A 192 9.67 -18.01 1.94
CA LEU A 192 10.03 -18.99 2.97
C LEU A 192 11.29 -19.77 2.61
N GLY A 193 11.33 -20.33 1.40
CA GLY A 193 12.48 -21.10 0.92
C GLY A 193 13.76 -20.25 0.86
N PHE A 194 13.68 -19.06 0.26
CA PHE A 194 14.84 -18.18 0.11
C PHE A 194 15.29 -17.57 1.43
N SER A 195 14.35 -17.24 2.33
CA SER A 195 14.68 -16.72 3.66
C SER A 195 15.45 -17.74 4.48
N LYS A 196 15.06 -19.03 4.43
CA LYS A 196 15.78 -20.12 5.11
C LYS A 196 17.10 -20.49 4.45
N LEU A 197 17.29 -20.18 3.16
CA LEU A 197 18.59 -20.27 2.50
C LEU A 197 19.52 -19.13 2.97
N PHE A 198 18.99 -17.90 3.05
CA PHE A 198 19.78 -16.70 3.35
C PHE A 198 20.07 -16.52 4.85
N TYR A 199 19.14 -16.93 5.71
CA TYR A 199 19.24 -16.92 7.16
C TYR A 199 18.62 -18.19 7.75
N PRO A 200 19.37 -19.31 7.77
CA PRO A 200 18.85 -20.61 8.24
C PRO A 200 18.49 -20.60 9.72
N GLU A 201 17.62 -21.54 10.10
CA GLU A 201 17.20 -21.74 11.49
C GLU A 201 18.31 -22.43 12.28
N THR A 202 18.76 -21.80 13.37
CA THR A 202 19.79 -22.33 14.26
C THR A 202 19.30 -22.54 15.69
N GLU A 203 18.15 -21.96 16.03
CA GLU A 203 17.55 -22.00 17.36
C GLU A 203 16.35 -22.95 17.37
N ASP A 204 16.07 -23.58 18.52
CA ASP A 204 14.86 -24.38 18.67
C ASP A 204 13.63 -23.47 18.69
N SER A 205 12.80 -23.62 17.66
CA SER A 205 11.56 -22.86 17.54
C SER A 205 10.60 -23.24 18.67
N ARG A 206 10.17 -22.25 19.46
CA ARG A 206 9.15 -22.42 20.51
C ARG A 206 7.71 -22.40 19.96
N SER A 207 7.56 -22.22 18.66
CA SER A 207 6.31 -21.98 17.94
C SER A 207 5.62 -23.29 17.53
N ASN A 208 4.81 -23.85 18.44
CA ASN A 208 4.05 -25.08 18.17
C ASN A 208 2.73 -24.80 17.39
N LEU A 209 2.13 -25.86 16.85
CA LEU A 209 0.82 -25.80 16.17
C LEU A 209 -0.31 -25.27 17.08
N GLU A 210 -0.15 -25.33 18.40
CA GLU A 210 -1.10 -24.75 19.35
C GLU A 210 -1.10 -23.21 19.32
N SER A 211 0.05 -22.58 19.08
CA SER A 211 0.17 -21.13 18.91
C SER A 211 -0.75 -20.60 17.80
N ILE A 212 -1.00 -21.41 16.76
CA ILE A 212 -1.92 -21.09 15.66
C ILE A 212 -3.38 -20.98 16.14
N LYS A 213 -3.83 -21.85 17.06
CA LYS A 213 -5.22 -21.85 17.54
C LYS A 213 -5.54 -20.57 18.32
N ASP A 214 -4.53 -20.02 18.99
CA ASP A 214 -4.64 -18.80 19.77
C ASP A 214 -4.48 -17.53 18.91
N VAL A 215 -3.73 -17.58 17.79
CA VAL A 215 -3.78 -16.53 16.74
C VAL A 215 -5.22 -16.30 16.24
N ARG A 216 -6.05 -17.35 16.14
CA ARG A 216 -7.46 -17.20 15.76
C ARG A 216 -8.25 -16.33 16.75
N ARG A 217 -7.87 -16.32 18.03
CA ARG A 217 -8.57 -15.56 19.09
C ARG A 217 -8.11 -14.11 19.22
N SER A 218 -6.90 -13.78 18.79
CA SER A 218 -6.31 -12.44 18.99
C SER A 218 -7.07 -11.33 18.23
N CYS A 219 -7.63 -11.63 17.06
CA CYS A 219 -8.42 -10.68 16.28
C CYS A 219 -9.87 -10.52 16.76
N THR A 220 -10.40 -11.48 17.51
CA THR A 220 -11.79 -11.49 17.99
C THR A 220 -11.96 -10.79 19.34
N SER A 221 -10.92 -10.12 19.86
CA SER A 221 -10.95 -9.52 21.20
C SER A 221 -11.77 -8.22 21.31
N SER A 222 -12.33 -7.72 20.21
CA SER A 222 -13.25 -6.58 20.21
C SER A 222 -14.68 -7.03 20.50
N SER A 223 -15.40 -6.27 21.33
CA SER A 223 -16.79 -6.58 21.70
C SER A 223 -17.75 -6.53 20.50
N ASN A 224 -17.51 -5.64 19.53
CA ASN A 224 -18.36 -5.42 18.37
C ASN A 224 -17.58 -5.10 17.09
N VAL A 225 -18.19 -5.36 15.93
CA VAL A 225 -17.62 -5.09 14.59
C VAL A 225 -17.16 -3.63 14.44
N PHE A 226 -17.99 -2.68 14.86
CA PHE A 226 -17.69 -1.25 14.75
C PHE A 226 -16.45 -0.84 15.54
N GLU A 227 -16.22 -1.51 16.67
CA GLU A 227 -15.06 -1.28 17.52
C GLU A 227 -13.77 -1.78 16.85
N SER A 228 -13.82 -2.94 16.18
CA SER A 228 -12.68 -3.47 15.40
C SER A 228 -12.36 -2.53 14.22
N MET A 229 -13.40 -2.07 13.52
CA MET A 229 -13.26 -1.14 12.41
C MET A 229 -12.64 0.18 12.84
N ALA A 230 -13.15 0.79 13.93
CA ALA A 230 -12.63 2.05 14.45
C ALA A 230 -11.15 1.95 14.86
N ARG A 231 -10.76 0.87 15.57
CA ARG A 231 -9.35 0.64 15.91
C ARG A 231 -8.46 0.47 14.67
N SER A 232 -8.96 -0.24 13.67
CA SER A 232 -8.23 -0.47 12.43
C SER A 232 -7.98 0.83 11.67
N VAL A 233 -8.99 1.69 11.53
CA VAL A 233 -8.84 3.01 10.88
C VAL A 233 -7.77 3.87 11.56
N SER A 234 -7.81 3.96 12.89
CA SER A 234 -6.82 4.75 13.63
C SER A 234 -5.39 4.24 13.42
N SER A 235 -5.20 2.91 13.37
CA SER A 235 -3.89 2.32 13.08
C SER A 235 -3.47 2.54 11.63
N LEU A 236 -4.40 2.47 10.68
CA LEU A 236 -4.12 2.62 9.25
C LEU A 236 -3.82 4.06 8.86
N LEU A 237 -4.40 5.05 9.54
CA LEU A 237 -4.12 6.45 9.24
C LEU A 237 -2.64 6.78 9.47
N ALA A 238 -2.05 6.25 10.55
CA ALA A 238 -0.62 6.39 10.80
C ALA A 238 0.23 5.71 9.71
N VAL A 239 -0.17 4.52 9.26
CA VAL A 239 0.52 3.80 8.17
C VAL A 239 0.39 4.54 6.84
N ALA A 240 -0.80 5.03 6.50
CA ALA A 240 -1.06 5.79 5.28
C ALA A 240 -0.29 7.12 5.27
N ALA A 241 -0.24 7.83 6.40
CA ALA A 241 0.58 9.03 6.56
C ALA A 241 2.07 8.74 6.35
N ASN A 242 2.58 7.62 6.88
CA ASN A 242 3.96 7.19 6.66
C ASN A 242 4.24 6.90 5.17
N VAL A 243 3.30 6.26 4.46
CA VAL A 243 3.45 6.01 3.01
C VAL A 243 3.52 7.32 2.23
N VAL A 244 2.60 8.25 2.47
CA VAL A 244 2.59 9.57 1.79
C VAL A 244 3.84 10.37 2.12
N ALA A 245 4.23 10.43 3.40
CA ALA A 245 5.44 11.14 3.83
C ALA A 245 6.71 10.53 3.23
N SER A 246 6.79 9.20 3.17
CA SER A 246 7.91 8.49 2.54
C SER A 246 7.96 8.76 1.04
N LEU A 247 6.83 8.76 0.33
CA LEU A 247 6.77 9.08 -1.10
C LEU A 247 7.27 10.51 -1.36
N LEU A 248 6.76 11.48 -0.60
CA LEU A 248 7.14 12.89 -0.74
C LEU A 248 8.63 13.09 -0.47
N GLY A 249 9.14 12.53 0.64
CA GLY A 249 10.54 12.63 1.00
C GLY A 249 11.45 11.96 -0.02
N CYS A 250 11.19 10.71 -0.39
CA CYS A 250 12.03 9.95 -1.32
C CYS A 250 12.09 10.61 -2.70
N VAL A 251 10.96 11.09 -3.25
CA VAL A 251 10.94 11.77 -4.56
C VAL A 251 11.74 13.08 -4.50
N ALA A 252 11.57 13.88 -3.44
CA ALA A 252 12.34 15.11 -3.27
C ALA A 252 13.85 14.85 -3.13
N PHE A 253 14.23 13.82 -2.37
CA PHE A 253 15.63 13.43 -2.22
C PHE A 253 16.24 12.88 -3.51
N VAL A 254 15.48 12.12 -4.31
CA VAL A 254 15.95 11.69 -5.63
C VAL A 254 16.10 12.87 -6.58
N ALA A 255 15.17 13.82 -6.60
CA ALA A 255 15.33 15.04 -7.40
C ALA A 255 16.57 15.85 -6.99
N LEU A 256 16.85 15.94 -5.69
CA LEU A 256 18.09 16.56 -5.19
C LEU A 256 19.34 15.78 -5.64
N ALA A 257 19.31 14.45 -5.51
CA ALA A 257 20.41 13.60 -5.95
C ALA A 257 20.63 13.66 -7.47
N ASP A 258 19.55 13.73 -8.26
CA ASP A 258 19.60 13.94 -9.70
C ASP A 258 20.23 15.29 -10.03
N ALA A 259 19.88 16.36 -9.33
CA ALA A 259 20.49 17.69 -9.54
C ALA A 259 21.99 17.68 -9.22
N LEU A 260 22.41 17.04 -8.12
CA LEU A 260 23.81 16.90 -7.75
C LEU A 260 24.59 16.04 -8.75
N LEU A 261 24.02 14.92 -9.17
CA LEU A 261 24.61 14.05 -10.18
C LEU A 261 24.69 14.74 -11.53
N ALA A 262 23.68 15.49 -11.94
CA ALA A 262 23.69 16.27 -13.17
C ALA A 262 24.79 17.35 -13.13
N TYR A 263 24.99 18.01 -11.99
CA TYR A 263 26.10 18.95 -11.80
C TYR A 263 27.46 18.26 -11.97
N ILE A 264 27.71 17.17 -11.24
CA ILE A 264 28.95 16.38 -11.33
C ILE A 264 29.15 15.82 -12.75
N GLY A 265 28.06 15.36 -13.37
CA GLY A 265 28.05 14.86 -14.73
C GLY A 265 28.44 15.94 -15.73
N ALA A 266 27.92 17.16 -15.59
CA ALA A 266 28.28 18.28 -16.45
C ALA A 266 29.78 18.61 -16.37
N LEU A 267 30.40 18.51 -15.19
CA LEU A 267 31.86 18.66 -15.02
C LEU A 267 32.66 17.58 -15.78
N LEU A 268 32.11 16.37 -15.88
CA LEU A 268 32.74 15.22 -16.56
C LEU A 268 32.31 15.06 -18.02
N GLY A 269 31.38 15.89 -18.51
CA GLY A 269 30.78 15.75 -19.84
C GLY A 269 29.77 14.60 -19.98
N TRP A 270 29.23 14.07 -18.87
CA TRP A 270 28.26 12.98 -18.83
C TRP A 270 26.89 13.44 -18.30
N GLN A 271 25.80 12.88 -18.83
CA GLN A 271 24.46 13.10 -18.27
C GLN A 271 24.17 12.04 -17.20
N LEU A 272 24.49 12.36 -15.95
CA LEU A 272 24.26 11.48 -14.81
C LEU A 272 22.91 11.78 -14.15
N SER A 273 22.18 10.72 -13.85
CA SER A 273 20.99 10.74 -12.99
C SER A 273 21.02 9.52 -12.07
N VAL A 274 20.29 9.58 -10.96
CA VAL A 274 20.02 8.43 -10.08
C VAL A 274 19.48 7.29 -10.92
N ASN A 275 18.51 7.57 -11.80
CA ASN A 275 17.90 6.54 -12.64
C ASN A 275 18.93 5.86 -13.56
N TRP A 276 19.84 6.64 -14.16
CA TRP A 276 20.92 6.10 -14.98
C TRP A 276 21.88 5.23 -14.15
N LEU A 277 22.24 5.70 -12.95
CA LEU A 277 23.19 5.01 -12.06
C LEU A 277 22.61 3.67 -11.57
N VAL A 278 21.40 3.69 -11.02
CA VAL A 278 20.74 2.47 -10.54
C VAL A 278 20.38 1.55 -11.70
N GLY A 279 19.95 2.11 -12.83
CA GLY A 279 19.69 1.35 -14.04
C GLY A 279 20.91 0.57 -14.48
N ARG A 280 22.08 1.22 -14.55
CA ARG A 280 23.33 0.55 -14.94
C ARG A 280 23.75 -0.53 -13.95
N LEU A 281 23.56 -0.30 -12.65
CA LEU A 281 23.87 -1.25 -11.58
C LEU A 281 23.07 -2.55 -11.72
N PHE A 282 21.79 -2.46 -12.11
CA PHE A 282 20.88 -3.61 -12.20
C PHE A 282 20.83 -4.27 -13.59
N VAL A 283 21.57 -3.78 -14.61
CA VAL A 283 21.60 -4.42 -15.95
C VAL A 283 22.02 -5.89 -15.89
N PRO A 284 23.09 -6.30 -15.16
CA PRO A 284 23.48 -7.71 -15.08
C PRO A 284 22.39 -8.60 -14.48
N LEU A 285 21.61 -8.05 -13.54
CA LEU A 285 20.48 -8.74 -12.95
C LEU A 285 19.33 -8.86 -13.96
N ALA A 286 18.98 -7.80 -14.69
CA ALA A 286 17.94 -7.85 -15.70
C ALA A 286 18.26 -8.85 -16.82
N LEU A 287 19.52 -8.92 -17.24
CA LEU A 287 20.00 -9.92 -18.20
C LEU A 287 19.89 -11.35 -17.66
N SER A 288 20.23 -11.59 -16.38
CA SER A 288 20.13 -12.93 -15.78
C SER A 288 18.69 -13.41 -15.62
N MET A 289 17.72 -12.50 -15.58
CA MET A 289 16.28 -12.83 -15.61
C MET A 289 15.79 -13.23 -17.01
N GLY A 290 16.63 -13.12 -18.05
CA GLY A 290 16.33 -13.56 -19.41
C GLY A 290 15.66 -12.51 -20.30
N LEU A 291 15.96 -11.22 -20.07
CA LEU A 291 15.55 -10.11 -20.95
C LEU A 291 16.55 -9.90 -22.10
N SER A 292 16.05 -9.30 -23.19
CA SER A 292 16.92 -8.82 -24.28
C SER A 292 17.84 -7.70 -23.80
N VAL A 293 18.96 -7.47 -24.48
CA VAL A 293 19.92 -6.42 -24.11
C VAL A 293 19.25 -5.04 -24.12
N ASP A 294 18.39 -4.79 -25.11
CA ASP A 294 17.68 -3.52 -25.29
C ASP A 294 16.64 -3.25 -24.19
N GLU A 295 15.90 -4.28 -23.78
CA GLU A 295 14.92 -4.18 -22.69
C GLU A 295 15.57 -4.19 -21.31
N SER A 296 16.74 -4.83 -21.18
CA SER A 296 17.42 -4.98 -19.89
C SER A 296 17.76 -3.64 -19.25
N SER A 297 18.17 -2.64 -20.04
CA SER A 297 18.47 -1.32 -19.49
C SER A 297 17.22 -0.63 -18.91
N ARG A 298 16.07 -0.80 -19.56
CA ARG A 298 14.79 -0.21 -19.13
C ARG A 298 14.25 -0.90 -17.89
N VAL A 299 14.26 -2.24 -17.88
CA VAL A 299 13.79 -3.00 -16.71
C VAL A 299 14.74 -2.84 -15.52
N ALA A 300 16.05 -2.78 -15.74
CA ALA A 300 17.02 -2.53 -14.67
C ALA A 300 16.80 -1.15 -14.02
N SER A 301 16.49 -0.14 -14.82
CA SER A 301 16.09 1.19 -14.33
C SER A 301 14.87 1.09 -13.41
N LEU A 302 13.82 0.37 -13.81
CA LEU A 302 12.62 0.15 -12.99
C LEU A 302 12.91 -0.62 -11.68
N VAL A 303 13.74 -1.66 -11.74
CA VAL A 303 14.17 -2.41 -10.53
C VAL A 303 14.96 -1.52 -9.57
N GLY A 304 15.83 -0.67 -10.12
CA GLY A 304 16.58 0.32 -9.34
C GLY A 304 15.68 1.37 -8.70
N LEU A 305 14.73 1.93 -9.45
CA LEU A 305 13.73 2.86 -8.94
C LEU A 305 12.91 2.24 -7.82
N LYS A 306 12.45 0.98 -7.97
CA LYS A 306 11.77 0.26 -6.88
C LYS A 306 12.63 0.18 -5.63
N THR A 307 13.91 -0.17 -5.78
CA THR A 307 14.80 -0.43 -4.66
C THR A 307 15.08 0.85 -3.85
N VAL A 308 15.33 1.96 -4.54
CA VAL A 308 15.68 3.24 -3.92
C VAL A 308 14.46 4.02 -3.46
N LEU A 309 13.43 4.09 -4.31
CA LEU A 309 12.19 4.81 -4.03
C LEU A 309 11.15 3.85 -3.44
N ASN A 310 10.33 3.25 -4.32
CA ASN A 310 9.25 2.34 -3.99
C ASN A 310 8.67 1.73 -5.26
N GLU A 311 7.89 0.68 -5.05
CA GLU A 311 7.19 -0.05 -6.08
C GLU A 311 6.11 0.77 -6.79
N VAL A 312 5.46 1.72 -6.12
CA VAL A 312 4.38 2.51 -6.73
C VAL A 312 4.89 3.41 -7.84
N PHE A 313 6.00 4.10 -7.57
CA PHE A 313 6.66 4.95 -8.54
C PHE A 313 7.19 4.11 -9.72
N ALA A 314 7.86 2.99 -9.43
CA ALA A 314 8.37 2.11 -10.47
C ALA A 314 7.25 1.52 -11.36
N GLN A 315 6.10 1.15 -10.77
CA GLN A 315 4.94 0.65 -11.52
C GLN A 315 4.31 1.73 -12.41
N SER A 316 4.27 2.99 -11.95
CA SER A 316 3.81 4.12 -12.75
C SER A 316 4.68 4.34 -14.00
N GLU A 317 6.00 4.39 -13.80
CA GLU A 317 6.97 4.53 -14.91
C GLU A 317 6.89 3.35 -15.89
N MET A 318 6.77 2.12 -15.39
CA MET A 318 6.57 0.94 -16.22
C MET A 318 5.27 1.04 -17.03
N GLY A 319 4.18 1.56 -16.44
CA GLY A 319 2.91 1.78 -17.13
C GLY A 319 3.05 2.75 -18.30
N GLY A 320 3.80 3.85 -18.11
CA GLY A 320 4.15 4.78 -19.20
C GLY A 320 4.93 4.08 -20.32
N MET A 321 6.01 3.38 -19.97
CA MET A 321 6.83 2.63 -20.95
C MET A 321 6.04 1.57 -21.71
N ALA A 322 5.09 0.90 -21.05
CA ALA A 322 4.21 -0.09 -21.67
C ALA A 322 3.25 0.56 -22.67
N ARG A 323 2.67 1.73 -22.35
CA ARG A 323 1.79 2.49 -23.26
C ARG A 323 2.54 2.99 -24.50
N ASP A 324 3.80 3.37 -24.33
CA ASP A 324 4.68 3.84 -25.42
C ASP A 324 5.25 2.68 -26.28
N GLY A 325 4.90 1.44 -25.98
CA GLY A 325 5.38 0.26 -26.73
C GLY A 325 6.86 -0.05 -26.51
N LEU A 326 7.47 0.46 -25.43
CA LEU A 326 8.88 0.32 -25.13
C LEU A 326 9.26 -1.00 -24.44
N LEU A 327 8.25 -1.76 -23.99
CA LEU A 327 8.41 -3.05 -23.33
C LEU A 327 7.58 -4.11 -24.07
N SER A 328 8.19 -5.24 -24.43
CA SER A 328 7.45 -6.38 -24.96
C SER A 328 6.46 -6.91 -23.91
N PRO A 329 5.40 -7.62 -24.31
CA PRO A 329 4.47 -8.19 -23.34
C PRO A 329 5.12 -9.19 -22.37
N ARG A 330 6.19 -9.88 -22.82
CA ARG A 330 7.00 -10.74 -21.95
C ARG A 330 7.78 -9.91 -20.92
N ALA A 331 8.40 -8.81 -21.34
CA ALA A 331 9.12 -7.91 -20.44
C ALA A 331 8.16 -7.22 -19.45
N GLN A 332 6.97 -6.83 -19.88
CA GLN A 332 5.93 -6.26 -19.00
C GLN A 332 5.51 -7.24 -17.91
N LEU A 333 5.27 -8.52 -18.25
CA LEU A 333 4.97 -9.55 -17.26
C LEU A 333 6.13 -9.73 -16.28
N LEU A 334 7.34 -9.92 -16.79
CA LEU A 334 8.54 -10.13 -15.97
C LEU A 334 8.76 -8.95 -15.03
N CYS A 335 8.63 -7.72 -15.53
CA CYS A 335 8.75 -6.51 -14.74
C CYS A 335 7.63 -6.39 -13.70
N THR A 336 6.37 -6.69 -14.07
CA THR A 336 5.24 -6.71 -13.12
C THR A 336 5.54 -7.61 -11.92
N HIS A 337 6.03 -8.83 -12.16
CA HIS A 337 6.40 -9.75 -11.07
C HIS A 337 7.63 -9.28 -10.28
N ALA A 338 8.66 -8.73 -10.96
CA ALA A 338 9.87 -8.24 -10.31
C ALA A 338 9.61 -7.04 -9.40
N LEU A 339 8.67 -6.18 -9.81
CA LEU A 339 8.25 -5.00 -9.07
C LEU A 339 7.24 -5.33 -7.96
N CYS A 340 6.57 -6.48 -8.02
CA CYS A 340 5.54 -6.92 -7.09
C CYS A 340 6.09 -7.36 -5.72
N GLY A 341 6.65 -6.41 -4.97
CA GLY A 341 7.01 -6.60 -3.56
C GLY A 341 7.44 -5.29 -2.91
N PHE A 342 7.19 -5.13 -1.61
CA PHE A 342 7.60 -3.96 -0.81
C PHE A 342 9.11 -3.88 -0.54
N SER A 343 9.96 -4.49 -1.36
CA SER A 343 11.40 -4.54 -1.12
C SER A 343 12.12 -3.24 -1.54
N SER A 344 11.85 -2.14 -0.82
CA SER A 344 12.45 -0.81 -0.98
C SER A 344 13.07 -0.28 0.31
N LEU A 345 13.93 0.74 0.20
CA LEU A 345 14.51 1.41 1.37
C LEU A 345 13.45 2.11 2.23
N GLY A 346 12.42 2.70 1.62
CA GLY A 346 11.29 3.30 2.35
C GLY A 346 10.50 2.26 3.15
N ALA A 347 10.22 1.11 2.53
CA ALA A 347 9.53 0.01 3.19
C ALA A 347 10.33 -0.59 4.36
N LEU A 348 11.67 -0.61 4.29
CA LEU A 348 12.51 -1.00 5.44
C LEU A 348 12.20 -0.18 6.69
N GLY A 349 12.08 1.15 6.52
CA GLY A 349 11.73 2.08 7.60
C GLY A 349 10.32 1.83 8.13
N VAL A 350 9.34 1.65 7.23
CA VAL A 350 7.95 1.31 7.60
C VAL A 350 7.91 0.01 8.39
N GLN A 351 8.66 -1.01 7.96
CA GLN A 351 8.67 -2.31 8.64
C GLN A 351 9.21 -2.19 10.05
N LEU A 352 10.36 -1.53 10.22
CA LEU A 352 10.95 -1.31 11.54
C LEU A 352 10.03 -0.49 12.44
N GLY A 353 9.34 0.52 11.90
CA GLY A 353 8.33 1.29 12.64
C GLY A 353 7.16 0.42 13.12
N VAL A 354 6.66 -0.49 12.27
CA VAL A 354 5.62 -1.46 12.66
C VAL A 354 6.12 -2.35 13.80
N PHE A 355 7.32 -2.92 13.68
CA PHE A 355 7.87 -3.77 14.73
C PHE A 355 8.15 -3.01 16.04
N ALA A 356 8.57 -1.74 15.95
CA ALA A 356 8.73 -0.88 17.11
C ALA A 356 7.40 -0.67 17.87
N ALA A 357 6.30 -0.51 17.13
CA ALA A 357 4.96 -0.36 17.72
C ALA A 357 4.38 -1.68 18.28
N LEU A 358 4.68 -2.81 17.63
CA LEU A 358 4.11 -4.11 18.00
C LEU A 358 4.89 -4.83 19.10
N ALA A 359 6.22 -4.82 19.02
CA ALA A 359 7.15 -5.56 19.88
C ALA A 359 8.46 -4.75 20.09
N PRO A 360 8.42 -3.64 20.85
CA PRO A 360 9.56 -2.73 21.01
C PRO A 360 10.81 -3.43 21.57
N GLU A 361 10.62 -4.45 22.41
CA GLU A 361 11.69 -5.25 23.02
C GLU A 361 12.52 -6.04 21.99
N ARG A 362 11.93 -6.40 20.85
CA ARG A 362 12.60 -7.15 19.77
C ARG A 362 13.10 -6.25 18.63
N LEU A 363 12.86 -4.93 18.70
CA LEU A 363 13.31 -3.98 17.68
C LEU A 363 14.82 -4.08 17.37
N PRO A 364 15.73 -4.29 18.35
CA PRO A 364 17.15 -4.48 18.05
C PRO A 364 17.45 -5.73 17.23
N ASP A 365 16.71 -6.83 17.45
CA ASP A 365 16.84 -8.05 16.63
C ASP A 365 16.29 -7.81 15.21
N CYS A 366 15.13 -7.15 15.08
CA CYS A 366 14.55 -6.78 13.78
C CYS A 366 15.55 -5.96 12.97
N ALA A 367 16.13 -4.91 13.57
CA ALA A 367 17.08 -4.02 12.91
C ALA A 367 18.34 -4.76 12.40
N ARG A 368 18.83 -5.76 13.15
CA ARG A 368 20.00 -6.57 12.76
C ARG A 368 19.74 -7.45 11.54
N VAL A 369 18.50 -7.92 11.36
CA VAL A 369 18.14 -8.80 10.23
C VAL A 369 17.49 -8.06 9.07
N ALA A 370 17.02 -6.82 9.27
CA ALA A 370 16.20 -6.07 8.32
C ALA A 370 16.85 -5.91 6.94
N GLY A 371 18.12 -5.50 6.87
CA GLY A 371 18.82 -5.32 5.59
C GLY A 371 18.97 -6.63 4.82
N ARG A 372 19.17 -7.75 5.53
CA ARG A 372 19.23 -9.08 4.90
C ARG A 372 17.85 -9.53 4.44
N ALA A 373 16.81 -9.27 5.23
CA ALA A 373 15.43 -9.59 4.87
C ALA A 373 14.97 -8.78 3.64
N LEU A 374 15.39 -7.52 3.51
CA LEU A 374 15.12 -6.68 2.34
C LEU A 374 15.71 -7.29 1.06
N ILE A 375 16.99 -7.68 1.10
CA ILE A 375 17.66 -8.35 -0.03
C ILE A 375 16.97 -9.66 -0.35
N ALA A 376 16.63 -10.45 0.67
CA ALA A 376 15.91 -11.71 0.48
C ALA A 376 14.53 -11.50 -0.16
N GLY A 377 13.81 -10.44 0.22
CA GLY A 377 12.54 -10.07 -0.39
C GLY A 377 12.70 -9.66 -1.86
N SER A 378 13.69 -8.83 -2.18
CA SER A 378 13.99 -8.44 -3.56
C SER A 378 14.33 -9.64 -4.44
N VAL A 379 15.23 -10.51 -3.97
CA VAL A 379 15.61 -11.72 -4.73
C VAL A 379 14.41 -12.66 -4.91
N THR A 380 13.54 -12.77 -3.92
CA THR A 380 12.30 -13.53 -4.04
C THR A 380 11.42 -12.99 -5.18
N CYS A 381 11.26 -11.67 -5.29
CA CYS A 381 10.52 -11.05 -6.40
C CYS A 381 11.17 -11.36 -7.77
N PHE A 382 12.50 -11.40 -7.83
CA PHE A 382 13.20 -11.74 -9.07
C PHE A 382 13.03 -13.22 -9.43
N LEU A 383 13.07 -14.11 -8.45
CA LEU A 383 12.81 -15.54 -8.64
C LEU A 383 11.38 -15.79 -9.13
N THR A 384 10.39 -15.10 -8.57
CA THR A 384 8.99 -15.20 -9.03
C THR A 384 8.81 -14.67 -10.43
N ALA A 385 9.48 -13.58 -10.80
CA ALA A 385 9.51 -13.07 -12.16
C ALA A 385 10.11 -14.04 -13.17
N CYS A 386 11.24 -14.66 -12.84
CA CYS A 386 11.86 -15.68 -13.69
C CYS A 386 10.93 -16.89 -13.88
N THR A 387 10.30 -17.34 -12.80
CA THR A 387 9.36 -18.47 -12.82
C THR A 387 8.13 -18.16 -13.67
N ALA A 388 7.54 -16.98 -13.49
CA ALA A 388 6.38 -16.54 -14.27
C ALA A 388 6.72 -16.47 -15.76
N ALA A 389 7.87 -15.88 -16.12
CA ALA A 389 8.33 -15.77 -17.50
C ALA A 389 8.59 -17.13 -18.17
N GLN A 390 9.00 -18.15 -17.42
CA GLN A 390 9.13 -19.52 -17.92
C GLN A 390 7.78 -20.23 -18.08
N CYS A 391 6.79 -19.88 -17.26
CA CYS A 391 5.45 -20.47 -17.30
C CYS A 391 4.52 -19.84 -18.35
N VAL A 392 4.95 -18.78 -19.05
CA VAL A 392 4.14 -18.20 -20.14
C VAL A 392 4.14 -19.14 -21.36
N PRO A 393 2.97 -19.47 -21.93
CA PRO A 393 2.93 -20.20 -23.20
C PRO A 393 3.50 -19.35 -24.34
N THR A 394 4.51 -19.87 -25.04
CA THR A 394 5.23 -19.22 -26.15
C THR A 394 4.33 -18.78 -27.31
N CYS A 395 3.11 -19.31 -27.41
CA CYS A 395 2.13 -19.00 -28.45
C CYS A 395 0.95 -18.14 -27.98
N ALA A 396 0.91 -17.74 -26.70
CA ALA A 396 -0.13 -16.82 -26.24
C ALA A 396 0.34 -15.39 -26.52
N ASN A 397 -0.20 -14.78 -27.59
CA ASN A 397 -0.25 -13.33 -27.67
C ASN A 397 -0.81 -12.83 -26.33
N ILE A 398 0.00 -12.12 -25.54
CA ILE A 398 -0.44 -11.41 -24.33
C ILE A 398 -1.30 -10.18 -24.73
N THR A 399 -1.96 -10.23 -25.89
CA THR A 399 -2.94 -9.24 -26.32
C THR A 399 -4.31 -9.66 -25.81
N GLY A 400 -4.57 -9.38 -24.53
CA GLY A 400 -5.94 -9.18 -24.06
C GLY A 400 -6.42 -7.78 -24.47
N PRO A 401 -7.71 -7.56 -24.78
CA PRO A 401 -8.18 -6.40 -25.52
C PRO A 401 -8.25 -5.17 -24.61
N ALA A 402 -7.15 -4.42 -24.50
CA ALA A 402 -7.15 -3.14 -23.78
C ALA A 402 -8.08 -2.10 -24.43
N LYS A 403 -8.37 -2.21 -25.74
CA LYS A 403 -9.24 -1.27 -26.45
C LYS A 403 -10.74 -1.45 -26.20
N ASN A 404 -11.23 -2.66 -25.96
CA ASN A 404 -12.70 -2.91 -25.87
C ASN A 404 -13.23 -3.00 -24.42
N LYS A 405 -12.37 -3.07 -23.40
CA LYS A 405 -12.80 -3.12 -21.99
C LYS A 405 -13.12 -1.74 -21.39
N LEU A 406 -12.58 -0.64 -21.94
CA LEU A 406 -12.99 0.72 -21.53
C LEU A 406 -14.47 0.98 -21.88
N ASP A 407 -14.91 0.57 -23.08
CA ASP A 407 -16.30 0.76 -23.52
C ASP A 407 -17.29 -0.13 -22.75
N ALA A 408 -16.86 -1.32 -22.29
CA ALA A 408 -17.70 -2.22 -21.51
C ALA A 408 -17.87 -1.74 -20.06
N SER A 409 -16.84 -1.11 -19.48
CA SER A 409 -16.90 -0.49 -18.14
C SER A 409 -17.83 0.74 -18.14
N GLU A 410 -17.73 1.60 -19.16
CA GLU A 410 -18.64 2.74 -19.32
C GLU A 410 -20.12 2.31 -19.45
N ASN A 411 -20.39 1.24 -20.21
CA ASN A 411 -21.74 0.70 -20.40
C ASN A 411 -22.32 0.03 -19.14
N PHE A 412 -21.48 -0.48 -18.24
CA PHE A 412 -21.92 -1.06 -16.96
C PHE A 412 -22.18 0.01 -15.90
N VAL A 413 -21.33 1.04 -15.82
CA VAL A 413 -21.51 2.20 -14.94
C VAL A 413 -22.77 2.99 -15.30
N ASP A 414 -23.11 3.11 -16.59
CA ASP A 414 -24.35 3.79 -17.01
C ASP A 414 -25.62 2.99 -16.66
N LYS A 415 -25.53 1.67 -16.44
CA LYS A 415 -26.66 0.84 -15.99
C LYS A 415 -26.92 0.93 -14.48
N LEU A 416 -25.94 1.35 -13.68
CA LEU A 416 -26.05 1.48 -12.21
C LEU A 416 -26.56 2.84 -11.74
N LYS A 417 -26.72 3.83 -12.65
CA LYS A 417 -27.25 5.16 -12.29
C LYS A 417 -28.76 5.10 -11.97
N PRO A 418 -29.25 5.81 -10.93
CA PRO A 418 -30.66 5.81 -10.56
C PRO A 418 -31.57 6.29 -11.71
N LYS A 419 -32.76 5.70 -11.84
CA LYS A 419 -33.70 5.89 -12.99
C LYS A 419 -34.00 7.37 -13.32
N GLN A 420 -33.90 8.28 -12.36
CA GLN A 420 -34.09 9.73 -12.60
C GLN A 420 -32.94 10.37 -13.40
N GLN A 421 -31.70 9.91 -13.22
CA GLN A 421 -30.50 10.44 -13.88
C GLN A 421 -30.37 9.91 -15.32
N GLN A 422 -30.78 8.65 -15.56
CA GLN A 422 -30.96 8.10 -16.91
C GLN A 422 -32.08 8.82 -17.68
N ARG A 423 -33.20 9.19 -17.01
CA ARG A 423 -34.28 9.99 -17.62
C ARG A 423 -33.83 11.40 -17.99
N ARG A 424 -33.02 12.07 -17.16
CA ARG A 424 -32.42 13.38 -17.48
C ARG A 424 -31.48 13.32 -18.70
N ARG A 425 -30.62 12.30 -18.78
CA ARG A 425 -29.76 12.08 -19.96
C ARG A 425 -30.55 11.82 -21.24
N ARG A 426 -31.60 10.98 -21.20
CA ARG A 426 -32.49 10.74 -22.35
C ARG A 426 -33.25 12.00 -22.79
N ARG A 427 -33.57 12.92 -21.87
CA ARG A 427 -34.20 14.21 -22.18
C ARG A 427 -33.23 15.16 -22.89
N ASN A 428 -31.98 15.24 -22.42
CA ASN A 428 -30.93 16.06 -23.04
C ASN A 428 -30.43 15.50 -24.38
N GLN A 429 -30.51 14.18 -24.58
CA GLN A 429 -30.17 13.55 -25.86
C GLN A 429 -31.29 13.72 -26.92
N LYS A 430 -32.55 13.85 -26.48
CA LYS A 430 -33.67 14.24 -27.36
C LYS A 430 -33.66 15.72 -27.73
N SER A 431 -33.15 16.61 -26.88
CA SER A 431 -33.02 18.04 -27.23
C SER A 431 -31.89 18.30 -28.23
N ARG A 432 -30.83 17.48 -28.24
CA ARG A 432 -29.72 17.55 -29.23
C ARG A 432 -30.03 16.94 -30.61
N LYS A 433 -31.20 16.32 -30.82
CA LYS A 433 -31.61 15.69 -32.09
C LYS A 433 -32.64 16.49 -32.90
N ARG A 434 -32.72 17.82 -32.73
CA ARG A 434 -33.44 18.66 -33.71
C ARG A 434 -32.43 19.10 -34.78
N PRO A 435 -32.73 18.94 -36.08
CA PRO A 435 -31.84 19.43 -37.14
C PRO A 435 -31.83 20.97 -37.15
N PRO A 436 -30.76 21.61 -37.66
CA PRO A 436 -30.77 23.04 -37.92
C PRO A 436 -31.69 23.33 -39.11
N CYS A 437 -32.49 24.38 -39.01
CA CYS A 437 -33.22 24.91 -40.16
C CYS A 437 -32.26 25.79 -40.97
N ASP A 438 -31.95 25.35 -42.19
CA ASP A 438 -31.36 26.19 -43.24
C ASP A 438 -32.46 26.99 -43.94
N GLY A 439 -32.16 28.23 -44.32
CA GLY A 439 -33.03 29.04 -45.18
C GLY A 439 -32.65 30.52 -45.21
N GLU A 440 -31.78 30.89 -46.17
CA GLU A 440 -31.70 32.25 -46.70
C GLU A 440 -32.99 32.61 -47.47
N ALA A 441 -33.50 33.84 -47.30
CA ALA A 441 -34.02 34.71 -48.37
C ALA A 441 -34.65 35.98 -47.74
N GLY A 442 -34.37 37.13 -48.36
CA GLY A 442 -34.77 38.46 -47.88
C GLY A 442 -36.16 38.94 -48.30
N PHE A 443 -36.29 40.28 -48.19
CA PHE A 443 -37.36 41.19 -48.61
C PHE A 443 -38.46 41.60 -47.60
N ASP A 444 -38.35 42.91 -47.28
CA ASP A 444 -39.37 43.97 -47.27
C ASP A 444 -40.40 44.16 -46.13
N ASN A 445 -40.29 45.36 -45.55
CA ASN A 445 -41.35 46.34 -45.24
C ASN A 445 -42.67 45.89 -44.60
N GLN A 446 -42.89 46.31 -43.34
CA GLN A 446 -43.94 47.27 -42.91
C GLN A 446 -44.25 47.12 -41.40
N ARG A 447 -44.18 48.24 -40.66
CA ARG A 447 -45.01 48.48 -39.45
C ARG A 447 -46.48 48.65 -39.90
N PRO A 448 -47.54 48.45 -39.08
CA PRO A 448 -47.62 48.96 -37.69
C PRO A 448 -48.60 48.28 -36.67
N LYS A 449 -48.57 48.82 -35.44
CA LYS A 449 -49.70 49.13 -34.49
C LYS A 449 -50.47 48.04 -33.72
N LYS A 450 -50.55 48.29 -32.39
CA LYS A 450 -51.71 48.22 -31.44
C LYS A 450 -52.42 46.86 -31.27
N SER A 451 -53.13 46.50 -30.20
CA SER A 451 -53.38 46.92 -28.81
C SER A 451 -54.30 45.81 -28.24
N GLU A 452 -54.39 45.66 -26.92
CA GLU A 452 -55.54 45.03 -26.21
C GLU A 452 -55.72 43.50 -26.44
N GLU A 453 -56.25 42.65 -25.57
CA GLU A 453 -57.07 42.80 -24.36
C GLU A 453 -57.02 41.46 -23.57
N THR A 454 -56.94 41.60 -22.25
CA THR A 454 -57.66 40.89 -21.17
C THR A 454 -58.20 39.44 -21.31
N SER A 455 -57.95 38.70 -20.20
CA SER A 455 -58.91 37.89 -19.44
C SER A 455 -59.42 36.55 -20.01
N SER A 456 -59.10 35.44 -19.34
CA SER A 456 -60.09 34.73 -18.49
C SER A 456 -59.53 33.42 -17.91
N GLU A 457 -59.51 33.32 -16.58
CA GLU A 457 -59.58 32.06 -15.82
C GLU A 457 -61.06 31.74 -15.55
N PRO A 458 -61.46 30.47 -15.32
CA PRO A 458 -61.78 30.12 -13.93
C PRO A 458 -61.52 28.66 -13.47
N LYS A 459 -61.17 28.60 -12.18
CA LYS A 459 -61.27 27.59 -11.10
C LYS A 459 -62.21 26.37 -11.25
N ARG A 460 -61.78 25.24 -10.64
CA ARG A 460 -62.51 24.34 -9.69
C ARG A 460 -61.52 23.35 -9.05
N GLU A 461 -61.09 23.60 -7.81
CA GLU A 461 -61.59 23.04 -6.53
C GLU A 461 -61.21 21.57 -6.24
N ALA A 462 -60.45 21.42 -5.15
CA ALA A 462 -60.08 20.19 -4.44
C ALA A 462 -60.93 20.05 -3.15
N PRO A 463 -60.81 18.94 -2.41
CA PRO A 463 -60.99 18.96 -0.96
C PRO A 463 -59.70 18.65 -0.17
N GLN A 464 -59.57 19.39 0.93
CA GLN A 464 -58.52 19.42 1.96
C GLN A 464 -58.64 18.30 3.02
N TYR A 465 -57.53 17.99 3.72
CA TYR A 465 -57.30 18.28 5.16
C TYR A 465 -55.84 17.88 5.54
N LYS A 466 -54.94 18.84 5.86
CA LYS A 466 -54.42 19.31 7.19
C LYS A 466 -53.63 18.24 7.98
N MET A 467 -52.48 18.50 8.63
CA MET A 467 -52.02 19.70 9.35
C MET A 467 -50.49 19.66 9.62
N THR A 468 -49.89 20.87 9.67
CA THR A 468 -48.80 21.38 10.57
C THR A 468 -47.39 20.78 10.52
N GLU A 469 -46.27 21.54 10.60
CA GLU A 469 -46.03 22.97 10.85
C GLU A 469 -44.57 23.36 10.47
N ASN A 470 -44.44 24.62 10.02
CA ASN A 470 -43.37 25.60 10.23
C ASN A 470 -41.89 25.28 9.85
N CYS A 471 -41.43 25.94 8.78
CA CYS A 471 -40.50 27.08 8.93
C CYS A 471 -40.54 27.96 7.66
N VAL A 472 -40.91 29.23 7.85
CA VAL A 472 -41.08 30.31 6.86
C VAL A 472 -39.80 31.16 6.88
N VAL A 473 -39.12 31.28 5.72
CA VAL A 473 -38.93 32.49 4.86
C VAL A 473 -37.85 33.43 5.41
N GLU A 474 -36.82 33.84 4.66
CA GLU A 474 -36.85 34.85 3.57
C GLU A 474 -35.50 34.77 2.79
N ALA A 475 -35.46 34.52 1.47
CA ALA A 475 -35.46 35.48 0.33
C ALA A 475 -34.28 36.47 0.36
N ALA A 476 -33.53 36.84 -0.70
CA ALA A 476 -33.53 36.68 -2.16
C ALA A 476 -32.05 36.94 -2.63
N ALA A 477 -31.46 36.19 -3.58
CA ALA A 477 -31.25 36.50 -5.02
C ALA A 477 -30.47 37.80 -5.36
N PRO A 478 -29.95 37.97 -6.59
CA PRO A 478 -28.67 37.47 -7.14
C PRO A 478 -27.77 38.62 -7.67
N CYS A 479 -26.49 38.38 -8.00
CA CYS A 479 -25.78 39.24 -8.98
C CYS A 479 -24.55 38.55 -9.60
N ASP A 480 -24.47 38.72 -10.91
CA ASP A 480 -23.48 38.22 -11.87
C ASP A 480 -22.38 39.31 -12.09
N PRO A 481 -21.43 39.22 -13.04
CA PRO A 481 -19.99 39.25 -12.76
C PRO A 481 -19.27 40.51 -13.28
N SER A 482 -17.94 40.55 -13.08
CA SER A 482 -16.88 41.39 -13.69
C SER A 482 -16.35 42.58 -12.87
N LYS A 483 -15.00 42.72 -12.92
CA LYS A 483 -14.10 43.71 -12.27
C LYS A 483 -13.71 43.31 -10.83
N ASP A 484 -12.45 43.13 -10.42
CA ASP A 484 -11.20 43.75 -10.84
C ASP A 484 -10.01 42.76 -10.69
N GLU A 485 -9.13 42.74 -11.68
CA GLU A 485 -7.73 42.35 -11.51
C GLU A 485 -6.94 43.55 -10.97
N SER A 486 -5.87 43.28 -10.21
CA SER A 486 -4.94 44.22 -9.57
C SER A 486 -5.33 44.70 -8.18
N GLU A 487 -4.90 43.97 -7.14
CA GLU A 487 -4.44 44.47 -5.83
C GLU A 487 -4.26 43.29 -4.85
N ALA A 488 -3.11 42.61 -4.89
CA ALA A 488 -2.66 41.71 -3.81
C ALA A 488 -1.17 41.39 -3.96
N MET A 489 -0.32 42.41 -4.00
CA MET A 489 1.15 42.26 -3.97
C MET A 489 1.82 43.48 -3.30
N GLU A 490 1.34 43.89 -2.12
CA GLU A 490 2.07 44.78 -1.21
C GLU A 490 1.40 44.76 0.17
N GLY A 491 2.00 44.05 1.13
CA GLY A 491 1.36 43.93 2.45
C GLY A 491 2.08 43.06 3.48
N ILE A 492 3.39 42.89 3.40
CA ILE A 492 4.20 42.31 4.50
C ILE A 492 5.57 42.99 4.53
N ALA A 493 5.61 44.26 4.93
CA ALA A 493 6.84 44.96 5.34
C ALA A 493 6.52 46.29 6.05
N SER A 494 5.80 46.26 7.17
CA SER A 494 5.96 47.28 8.22
C SER A 494 5.03 46.94 9.38
N MET A 495 5.60 46.53 10.52
CA MET A 495 5.10 46.83 11.87
C MET A 495 6.00 46.12 12.90
N SER A 496 7.21 46.66 13.04
CA SER A 496 8.01 46.53 14.26
C SER A 496 8.56 47.92 14.56
N ALA A 497 7.83 48.69 15.37
CA ALA A 497 8.37 49.81 16.14
C ALA A 497 7.28 50.43 17.03
N LYS A 498 7.67 50.72 18.27
CA LYS A 498 7.02 51.58 19.28
C LYS A 498 5.94 50.95 20.16
N ARG A 499 6.38 50.35 21.26
CA ARG A 499 6.02 50.80 22.62
C ARG A 499 7.22 50.62 23.54
N GLY A 500 7.65 51.72 24.15
CA GLY A 500 8.68 51.74 25.18
C GLY A 500 8.29 52.76 26.26
N HIS A 501 8.56 52.40 27.51
CA HIS A 501 8.77 53.19 28.75
C HIS A 501 8.91 52.11 29.85
N SER A 502 10.09 51.74 30.36
CA SER A 502 11.14 52.44 31.13
C SER A 502 10.72 52.86 32.54
N GLU A 503 11.14 52.06 33.52
CA GLU A 503 11.60 52.51 34.85
C GLU A 503 12.82 51.65 35.26
N THR A 504 13.88 52.35 35.66
CA THR A 504 15.19 51.93 36.19
C THR A 504 15.10 51.68 37.71
N ILE A 505 15.97 50.89 38.37
CA ILE A 505 17.15 51.37 39.13
C ILE A 505 17.79 50.19 39.92
N GLU A 506 19.14 50.07 39.84
CA GLU A 506 20.17 49.64 40.84
C GLU A 506 20.10 48.24 41.53
N ASP A 507 21.19 47.56 41.94
CA ASP A 507 22.65 47.63 41.73
C ASP A 507 23.30 46.33 42.28
N SER A 508 24.54 46.06 41.84
CA SER A 508 25.66 45.40 42.57
C SER A 508 25.47 44.06 43.35
N ASP A 509 26.13 42.97 42.91
CA ASP A 509 27.43 42.50 43.43
C ASP A 509 27.84 41.07 43.00
N LEU A 510 29.12 40.95 42.66
CA LEU A 510 29.93 39.79 42.19
C LEU A 510 30.39 38.85 43.37
N PRO A 511 31.23 37.79 43.20
CA PRO A 511 31.27 36.69 42.20
C PRO A 511 31.82 35.31 42.72
N LYS A 512 32.03 34.37 41.76
CA LYS A 512 33.05 33.30 41.65
C LYS A 512 32.88 31.90 42.30
N ASP A 513 32.89 30.92 41.39
CA ASP A 513 33.64 29.65 41.32
C ASP A 513 33.53 28.59 42.45
N ALA A 514 33.04 27.40 42.10
CA ALA A 514 33.85 26.17 41.98
C ALA A 514 33.02 24.86 42.03
N SER A 515 33.44 23.93 41.16
CA SER A 515 33.23 22.48 41.09
C SER A 515 32.83 21.70 42.35
N GLY A 516 31.91 20.72 42.21
CA GLY A 516 31.74 19.61 43.16
C GLY A 516 30.69 18.58 42.70
N GLY A 517 31.10 17.31 42.58
CA GLY A 517 30.30 16.18 42.07
C GLY A 517 29.17 15.67 43.00
N PRO A 518 28.51 14.55 42.63
CA PRO A 518 27.24 14.13 43.23
C PRO A 518 27.41 13.43 44.60
N PRO A 519 26.37 13.46 45.46
CA PRO A 519 26.45 12.96 46.84
C PRO A 519 26.30 11.42 46.99
N PRO A 520 26.81 10.82 48.09
CA PRO A 520 26.90 9.37 48.31
C PRO A 520 25.64 8.73 48.95
N PRO A 521 25.54 7.39 49.01
CA PRO A 521 24.38 6.69 49.57
C PRO A 521 24.44 6.56 51.10
N LYS A 522 23.28 6.66 51.77
CA LYS A 522 23.14 6.49 53.22
C LYS A 522 22.83 5.03 53.59
N SER A 523 23.52 4.54 54.62
CA SER A 523 23.38 3.21 55.24
C SER A 523 22.46 3.18 56.46
N ALA A 524 21.70 2.08 56.57
CA ALA A 524 21.39 1.26 57.76
C ALA A 524 20.55 1.81 58.94
N SER A 525 19.43 1.12 59.21
CA SER A 525 19.03 0.70 60.56
C SER A 525 18.22 -0.62 60.51
N MET A 526 18.42 -1.45 61.55
CA MET A 526 18.15 -2.88 61.70
C MET A 526 16.67 -3.30 61.80
N ARG A 527 16.35 -4.51 61.31
CA ARG A 527 15.46 -5.47 61.98
C ARG A 527 15.87 -6.92 61.68
N ARG A 528 16.13 -7.71 62.74
CA ARG A 528 16.18 -9.20 62.79
C ARG A 528 14.75 -9.74 62.45
N MET A 529 14.47 -10.96 61.99
CA MET A 529 15.03 -12.29 62.26
C MET A 529 14.39 -13.35 61.32
N SER A 530 15.01 -14.53 61.25
CA SER A 530 14.51 -15.86 60.81
C SER A 530 14.73 -16.34 59.37
N LEU A 531 15.90 -16.98 59.19
CA LEU A 531 16.26 -17.89 58.10
C LEU A 531 15.80 -19.33 58.42
N LYS A 532 15.24 -20.03 57.43
CA LYS A 532 15.08 -21.50 57.40
C LYS A 532 16.27 -22.13 56.66
N PRO A 533 16.75 -23.33 57.05
CA PRO A 533 17.96 -23.93 56.49
C PRO A 533 17.72 -24.77 55.22
N LYS A 534 18.70 -24.75 54.31
CA LYS A 534 18.89 -25.69 53.19
C LYS A 534 19.51 -27.01 53.72
N PRO A 535 19.17 -28.19 53.17
CA PRO A 535 19.90 -29.41 53.45
C PRO A 535 21.11 -29.59 52.53
N SER A 536 22.14 -30.19 53.11
CA SER A 536 23.50 -30.43 52.64
C SER A 536 23.66 -31.67 51.74
N ILE A 537 24.67 -31.61 50.89
CA ILE A 537 25.23 -32.68 50.04
C ILE A 537 26.13 -33.60 50.90
N PRO A 538 26.13 -34.94 50.73
CA PRO A 538 27.12 -35.83 51.32
C PRO A 538 28.34 -36.08 50.39
N PRO A 539 29.52 -36.45 50.92
CA PRO A 539 30.77 -36.52 50.17
C PRO A 539 31.07 -37.90 49.54
N ASP A 540 31.81 -37.85 48.42
CA ASP A 540 32.71 -38.81 47.77
C ASP A 540 32.49 -40.34 47.88
N GLY A 541 32.28 -40.96 46.71
CA GLY A 541 32.48 -42.39 46.43
C GLY A 541 32.67 -42.62 44.92
N ARG A 542 33.84 -43.13 44.53
CA ARG A 542 34.33 -43.38 43.15
C ARG A 542 33.46 -44.36 42.33
N PRO A 543 33.64 -44.39 40.99
CA PRO A 543 32.69 -44.98 40.04
C PRO A 543 32.85 -46.50 39.83
N GLU A 544 31.74 -47.24 39.82
CA GLU A 544 31.69 -48.61 39.33
C GLU A 544 31.51 -48.64 37.80
N ALA A 545 32.48 -49.28 37.14
CA ALA A 545 32.40 -49.72 35.76
C ALA A 545 31.49 -50.96 35.65
N LYS A 546 30.67 -51.03 34.60
CA LYS A 546 30.07 -52.28 34.11
C LYS A 546 30.77 -52.72 32.81
N PRO A 547 31.01 -54.04 32.63
CA PRO A 547 31.89 -54.58 31.59
C PRO A 547 31.16 -54.81 30.24
N PRO A 548 31.92 -55.10 29.15
CA PRO A 548 31.37 -55.22 27.80
C PRO A 548 30.95 -56.66 27.44
N SER A 549 29.99 -56.76 26.52
CA SER A 549 29.79 -57.88 25.59
C SER A 549 29.00 -57.41 24.38
#